data_AF-A0A957IML6-F1
#
_entry.id   AF-A0A957IML6-F1
#
_cell.length_a   1.000
_cell.length_b   1.000
_cell.length_c   1.000
_cell.angle_alpha   90.00
_cell.angle_beta   90.00
_cell.angle_gamma   90.00
#
_symmetry.space_group_name_H-M   'P 1'
#
loop_
_entity.id
_entity.type
_entity.pdbx_description
1 polymer ?
#
loop_
_entity_poly.entity_id
_entity_poly.type
_entity_poly.pdbx_seq_one_letter_code
_entity_poly.pdbx_strand_id
1 'polypeptide(L)'
;MYKTTGFLSFILRRVSGVVLVLYLFTHMWVIGSVNKGAEAFNSRLALVQTPLFKYLEIALLAAVIYHAIDGIRLLIVHYFDVAEYRQSLFYAVMVVSVILGIAGGLPMLLFALGGG
;
A
#
# COMPACT_ATOMS: atom_id res chain seq x y z
N MET A 1 -11.34 9.58 -23.56
CA MET A 1 -10.07 10.32 -23.30
C MET A 1 -9.37 9.89 -21.99
N TYR A 2 -9.98 9.09 -21.10
CA TYR A 2 -9.48 8.75 -19.75
C TYR A 2 -8.78 7.38 -19.62
N LYS A 3 -8.53 6.68 -20.73
CA LYS A 3 -7.96 5.31 -20.74
C LYS A 3 -6.45 5.28 -21.07
N THR A 4 -5.73 6.39 -20.89
CA THR A 4 -4.28 6.38 -21.08
C THR A 4 -3.59 5.81 -19.85
N THR A 5 -2.56 5.00 -20.05
CA THR A 5 -1.76 4.39 -18.96
C THR A 5 -1.19 5.44 -18.00
N GLY A 6 -0.86 6.63 -18.52
CA GLY A 6 -0.44 7.78 -17.71
C GLY A 6 -1.52 8.30 -16.76
N PHE A 7 -2.78 8.39 -17.20
CA PHE A 7 -3.89 8.83 -16.36
C PHE A 7 -4.20 7.81 -15.26
N LEU A 8 -4.20 6.52 -15.60
CA LEU A 8 -4.40 5.44 -14.63
C LEU A 8 -3.30 5.44 -13.56
N SER A 9 -2.03 5.54 -13.97
CA SER A 9 -0.91 5.68 -13.04
C SER A 9 -1.08 6.88 -12.10
N PHE A 10 -1.46 8.03 -12.64
CA PHE A 10 -1.66 9.23 -11.84
C PHE A 10 -2.74 9.02 -10.76
N ILE A 11 -3.91 8.50 -11.13
CA ILE A 11 -5.01 8.27 -10.18
C ILE A 11 -4.58 7.28 -9.11
N LEU A 12 -4.05 6.12 -9.51
CA LEU A 12 -3.67 5.07 -8.57
C LEU A 12 -2.64 5.59 -7.56
N ARG A 13 -1.63 6.37 -8.01
CA ARG A 13 -0.58 6.90 -7.14
C ARG A 13 -1.12 7.96 -6.17
N ARG A 14 -2.06 8.80 -6.62
CA ARG A 14 -2.71 9.81 -5.77
C ARG A 14 -3.58 9.16 -4.72
N VAL A 15 -4.44 8.23 -5.12
CA VAL A 15 -5.35 7.52 -4.21
C VAL A 15 -4.54 6.71 -3.19
N SER A 16 -3.53 5.96 -3.63
CA SER A 16 -2.66 5.22 -2.70
C SER A 16 -1.96 6.17 -1.73
N GLY A 17 -1.43 7.30 -2.19
CA GLY A 17 -0.82 8.31 -1.31
C GLY A 17 -1.77 8.85 -0.25
N VAL A 18 -3.02 9.15 -0.61
CA VAL A 18 -4.06 9.59 0.35
C VAL A 18 -4.36 8.49 1.37
N VAL A 19 -4.51 7.25 0.93
CA VAL A 19 -4.71 6.09 1.83
C VAL A 19 -3.54 5.95 2.80
N LEU A 20 -2.29 6.09 2.33
CA LEU A 20 -1.10 6.02 3.18
C LEU A 20 -1.04 7.14 4.22
N VAL A 21 -1.42 8.37 3.86
CA VAL A 21 -1.49 9.48 4.81
C VAL A 21 -2.52 9.21 5.90
N LEU A 22 -3.73 8.74 5.53
CA LEU A 22 -4.76 8.36 6.51
C LEU A 22 -4.30 7.20 7.41
N TYR A 23 -3.60 6.23 6.82
CA TYR A 23 -2.98 5.15 7.58
C TYR A 23 -1.96 5.69 8.58
N LEU A 24 -1.09 6.63 8.21
CA LEU A 24 -0.07 7.17 9.11
C LEU A 24 -0.70 7.80 10.37
N PHE A 25 -1.83 8.52 10.25
CA PHE A 25 -2.54 9.04 11.41
C PHE A 25 -3.06 7.92 12.33
N THR A 26 -3.71 6.91 11.75
CA THR A 26 -4.19 5.74 12.50
C THR A 26 -3.02 4.98 13.15
N HIS A 27 -1.93 4.81 12.43
CA HIS A 27 -0.73 4.10 12.88
C HIS A 27 -0.09 4.82 14.06
N MET A 28 0.09 6.14 13.98
CA MET A 28 0.58 6.95 15.09
C MET A 28 -0.38 6.94 16.29
N TRP A 29 -1.69 6.89 16.06
CA TRP A 29 -2.67 6.79 17.14
C TRP A 29 -2.60 5.45 17.90
N VAL A 30 -2.36 4.33 17.21
CA VAL A 30 -2.19 3.02 17.84
C VAL A 30 -0.81 2.91 18.49
N ILE A 31 0.28 3.06 17.73
CA ILE A 31 1.64 2.87 18.27
C ILE A 31 1.98 3.93 19.31
N GLY A 32 1.55 5.17 19.12
CA GLY A 32 1.80 6.26 20.07
C GLY A 32 1.10 6.08 21.44
N SER A 33 0.12 5.18 21.56
CA SER A 33 -0.51 4.89 22.86
C SER A 33 0.39 4.08 23.79
N VAL A 34 1.52 3.54 23.31
CA VAL A 34 2.55 2.91 24.14
C VAL A 34 3.03 3.84 25.25
N ASN A 35 3.08 5.15 24.98
CA ASN A 35 3.46 6.18 25.94
C ASN A 35 2.44 6.37 27.08
N LYS A 36 1.26 5.75 26.98
CA LYS A 36 0.20 5.78 27.99
C LYS A 36 0.09 4.46 28.79
N GLY A 37 1.06 3.56 28.60
CA GLY A 37 1.11 2.26 29.30
C GLY A 37 0.51 1.10 28.49
N ALA A 38 0.79 -0.12 28.96
CA ALA A 38 0.46 -1.35 28.26
C ALA A 38 -1.06 -1.55 28.03
N GLU A 39 -1.90 -1.14 28.98
CA GLU A 39 -3.35 -1.26 28.87
C GLU A 39 -3.91 -0.41 27.70
N ALA A 40 -3.46 0.84 27.58
CA ALA A 40 -3.85 1.75 26.50
C ALA A 40 -3.31 1.29 25.13
N PHE A 41 -2.18 0.58 25.10
CA PHE A 41 -1.63 -0.03 23.89
C PHE A 41 -2.43 -1.26 23.47
N ASN A 42 -2.60 -2.23 24.38
CA ASN A 42 -3.28 -3.48 24.10
C ASN A 42 -4.75 -3.25 23.68
N SER A 43 -5.44 -2.31 24.32
CA SER A 43 -6.82 -1.96 23.94
C SER A 43 -6.94 -1.40 22.52
N ARG A 44 -6.00 -0.54 22.08
CA ARG A 44 -5.98 -0.01 20.70
C ARG A 44 -5.50 -1.04 19.68
N LEU A 45 -4.52 -1.85 20.06
CA LEU A 45 -4.00 -2.93 19.22
C LEU A 45 -5.11 -3.94 18.91
N ALA A 46 -5.95 -4.28 19.89
CA ALA A 46 -7.08 -5.18 19.69
C ALA A 46 -8.07 -4.70 18.61
N LEU A 47 -8.25 -3.38 18.43
CA LEU A 47 -9.13 -2.82 17.40
C LEU A 47 -8.63 -3.13 15.97
N VAL A 48 -7.31 -3.08 15.77
CA VAL A 48 -6.68 -3.34 14.47
C VAL A 48 -6.37 -4.83 14.22
N GLN A 49 -6.68 -5.71 15.18
CA GLN A 49 -6.56 -7.16 15.03
C GLN A 49 -7.88 -7.83 14.60
N THR A 50 -8.95 -7.06 14.42
CA THR A 50 -10.25 -7.59 13.98
C THR A 50 -10.18 -8.12 12.54
N PRO A 51 -11.05 -9.08 12.15
CA PRO A 51 -11.04 -9.66 10.80
C PRO A 51 -11.15 -8.62 9.68
N LEU A 52 -11.94 -7.57 9.88
CA LEU A 52 -12.04 -6.45 8.94
C LEU A 52 -10.68 -5.78 8.71
N PHE A 53 -9.95 -5.50 9.79
CA PHE A 53 -8.63 -4.87 9.69
C PHE A 53 -7.59 -5.78 9.06
N LYS A 54 -7.69 -7.11 9.19
CA LYS A 54 -6.82 -8.05 8.46
C LYS A 54 -6.98 -7.89 6.93
N TYR A 55 -8.20 -7.70 6.43
CA TYR A 55 -8.42 -7.40 5.00
C TYR A 55 -7.92 -6.01 4.61
N LEU A 56 -8.13 -5.01 5.46
CA LEU A 56 -7.60 -3.66 5.24
C LEU A 56 -6.07 -3.62 5.23
N GLU A 57 -5.42 -4.48 6.01
CA GLU A 57 -3.96 -4.62 6.04
C GLU A 57 -3.42 -5.15 4.70
N ILE A 58 -4.10 -6.14 4.10
CA ILE A 58 -3.74 -6.65 2.77
C ILE A 58 -3.94 -5.56 1.69
N ALA A 59 -5.05 -4.80 1.78
CA ALA A 59 -5.29 -3.68 0.88
C ALA A 59 -4.24 -2.56 1.05
N LEU A 60 -3.84 -2.28 2.29
CA LEU A 60 -2.80 -1.33 2.61
C LEU A 60 -1.44 -1.79 2.07
N LEU A 61 -1.09 -3.07 2.20
CA LEU A 61 0.13 -3.64 1.63
C LEU A 61 0.20 -3.38 0.13
N ALA A 62 -0.90 -3.65 -0.60
CA ALA A 62 -0.98 -3.37 -2.04
C ALA A 62 -0.80 -1.87 -2.34
N ALA A 63 -1.41 -0.99 -1.53
CA ALA A 63 -1.28 0.46 -1.68
C ALA A 63 0.17 0.94 -1.46
N VAL A 64 0.86 0.46 -0.41
CA VAL A 64 2.26 0.79 -0.12
C VAL A 64 3.17 0.37 -1.27
N ILE A 65 3.06 -0.89 -1.70
CA ILE A 65 3.91 -1.46 -2.76
C ILE A 65 3.75 -0.66 -4.05
N TYR A 66 2.50 -0.47 -4.50
CA TYR A 66 2.23 0.26 -5.73
C TYR A 66 2.73 1.72 -5.63
N HIS A 67 2.45 2.41 -4.52
CA HIS A 67 2.85 3.80 -4.32
C HIS A 67 4.36 3.99 -4.41
N ALA A 68 5.11 3.14 -3.71
CA ALA A 68 6.57 3.21 -3.68
C ALA A 68 7.16 2.96 -5.08
N ILE A 69 6.73 1.90 -5.76
CA ILE A 69 7.29 1.49 -7.05
C ILE A 69 6.90 2.46 -8.16
N ASP A 70 5.64 2.92 -8.22
CA ASP A 70 5.22 3.91 -9.23
C ASP A 70 5.85 5.29 -8.96
N GLY A 71 6.13 5.63 -7.70
CA GLY A 71 6.93 6.80 -7.32
C GLY A 71 8.34 6.72 -7.89
N ILE A 72 9.03 5.59 -7.72
CA ILE A 72 10.36 5.35 -8.31
C ILE A 72 10.32 5.44 -9.84
N ARG A 73 9.31 4.83 -10.47
CA ARG A 73 9.12 4.93 -11.93
C ARG A 73 8.99 6.38 -12.39
N LEU A 74 8.24 7.21 -11.66
CA LEU A 74 8.11 8.62 -11.98
C LEU A 74 9.46 9.35 -11.91
N LEU A 75 10.27 9.07 -10.87
CA LEU A 75 11.61 9.64 -10.74
C LEU A 75 12.49 9.20 -11.93
N ILE A 76 12.51 7.91 -12.28
CA ILE A 76 13.29 7.40 -13.41
C ILE A 76 12.91 8.13 -14.70
N VAL A 77 11.62 8.21 -15.00
CA VAL A 77 11.13 8.88 -16.22
C VAL A 77 11.46 10.38 -16.23
N HIS A 78 11.50 11.03 -15.07
CA HIS A 78 11.78 12.46 -14.97
C HIS A 78 13.27 12.79 -15.11
N TYR A 79 14.15 11.97 -14.50
CA TYR A 79 15.59 12.28 -14.42
C TYR A 79 16.43 11.67 -15.54
N PHE A 80 15.97 10.61 -16.20
CA PHE A 80 16.76 9.87 -17.21
C PHE A 80 16.27 10.07 -18.66
N ASP A 81 15.35 10.99 -18.90
CA ASP A 81 14.80 11.32 -20.24
C ASP A 81 14.24 10.11 -21.04
N VAL A 82 13.78 9.07 -20.35
CA VAL A 82 13.24 7.83 -20.94
C VAL A 82 11.73 7.89 -21.16
N ALA A 83 11.22 9.01 -21.69
CA ALA A 83 9.79 9.28 -21.78
C ALA A 83 9.05 8.33 -22.74
N GLU A 84 9.71 7.85 -23.78
CA GLU A 84 9.20 6.88 -24.74
C GLU A 84 8.88 5.52 -24.09
N TYR A 85 9.55 5.17 -23.00
CA TYR A 85 9.32 3.92 -22.25
C TYR A 85 8.25 4.04 -21.16
N ARG A 86 7.54 5.18 -21.06
CA ARG A 86 6.52 5.41 -20.00
C ARG A 86 5.47 4.31 -19.91
N GLN A 87 5.02 3.78 -21.05
CA GLN A 87 3.98 2.74 -21.10
C GLN A 87 4.53 1.37 -20.68
N SER A 88 5.69 0.96 -21.20
CA SER A 88 6.31 -0.32 -20.82
C SER A 88 6.71 -0.34 -19.35
N LEU A 89 7.28 0.76 -18.85
CA LEU A 89 7.61 0.91 -17.43
C LEU A 89 6.37 0.87 -16.54
N PHE A 90 5.24 1.45 -16.97
CA PHE A 90 3.99 1.35 -16.21
C PHE A 90 3.54 -0.12 -16.05
N TYR A 91 3.55 -0.90 -17.13
CA TYR A 91 3.21 -2.32 -17.04
C TYR A 91 4.21 -3.12 -16.20
N ALA A 92 5.50 -2.82 -16.30
CA ALA A 92 6.51 -3.42 -15.43
C ALA A 92 6.20 -3.15 -13.94
N VAL A 93 5.85 -1.90 -13.59
CA VAL A 93 5.42 -1.54 -12.23
C VAL A 93 4.18 -2.33 -11.81
N MET A 94 3.17 -2.46 -12.67
CA MET A 94 1.96 -3.22 -12.35
C MET A 94 2.28 -4.69 -12.08
N VAL A 95 3.09 -5.32 -12.94
CA VAL A 95 3.49 -6.73 -12.79
C VAL A 95 4.27 -6.93 -11.49
N VAL A 96 5.28 -6.10 -11.23
CA VAL A 96 6.08 -6.20 -10.00
C VAL A 96 5.21 -5.96 -8.76
N SER A 97 4.31 -4.98 -8.80
CA SER A 97 3.41 -4.69 -7.68
C SER A 97 2.46 -5.85 -7.39
N VAL A 98 1.93 -6.50 -8.42
CA VAL A 98 1.06 -7.69 -8.27
C VAL A 98 1.86 -8.88 -7.72
N ILE A 99 3.06 -9.14 -8.23
CA ILE A 99 3.91 -10.24 -7.75
C ILE A 99 4.23 -10.05 -6.26
N LEU A 100 4.71 -8.87 -5.87
CA LEU A 100 5.04 -8.58 -4.47
C LEU A 100 3.79 -8.56 -3.58
N GLY A 101 2.68 -8.02 -4.09
CA GLY A 101 1.40 -8.01 -3.39
C GLY A 101 0.86 -9.42 -3.13
N ILE A 102 0.99 -10.33 -4.08
CA ILE A 102 0.63 -11.75 -3.89
C ILE A 102 1.60 -12.42 -2.93
N ALA A 103 2.90 -12.22 -3.10
CA ALA A 103 3.92 -12.85 -2.26
C ALA A 103 3.76 -12.49 -0.78
N GLY A 104 3.45 -11.22 -0.47
CA GLY A 104 3.18 -10.78 0.91
C GLY A 104 1.74 -11.02 1.37
N GLY A 105 0.76 -10.78 0.50
CA GLY A 105 -0.66 -10.84 0.84
C GLY A 105 -1.22 -12.25 0.95
N LEU A 106 -0.69 -13.22 0.20
CA LEU A 106 -1.15 -14.61 0.24
C LEU A 106 -0.92 -15.25 1.63
N PRO A 107 0.27 -15.19 2.25
CA PRO A 107 0.45 -15.66 3.61
C PRO A 107 -0.51 -14.99 4.62
N MET A 108 -0.71 -13.67 4.49
CA MET A 108 -1.62 -12.91 5.37
C MET A 108 -3.07 -13.37 5.21
N LEU A 109 -3.52 -13.60 3.97
CA LEU A 109 -4.86 -14.10 3.66
C LEU A 109 -5.06 -15.52 4.18
N LEU A 110 -4.08 -16.41 3.96
CA LEU A 110 -4.13 -17.78 4.45
C LEU A 110 -4.19 -17.82 5.98
N PHE A 111 -3.42 -16.99 6.67
CA PHE A 111 -3.48 -16.87 8.13
C PHE A 111 -4.84 -16.31 8.60
N ALA A 112 -5.42 -15.35 7.89
CA ALA A 112 -6.74 -14.81 8.20
C ALA A 112 -7.87 -15.84 8.03
N LEU A 113 -7.77 -16.74 7.03
CA LEU A 113 -8.77 -17.78 6.73
C LEU A 113 -8.57 -19.07 7.53
N GLY A 114 -7.33 -19.40 7.90
CA GLY A 114 -6.96 -20.64 8.59
C GLY A 114 -7.31 -20.67 10.09
N GLY A 115 -7.97 -19.64 10.62
CA GLY A 115 -8.43 -19.59 12.00
C GLY A 115 -7.33 -19.27 13.02
N GLY A 116 -6.55 -18.21 12.76
CA GLY A 116 -5.72 -17.59 13.81
C GLY A 116 -6.56 -17.00 14.94
#